data_AF-A0A0D3KYZ9-F1
#
_entry.id   AF-A0A0D3KYZ9-F1
#
_cell.length_a   1.000
_cell.length_b   1.000
_cell.length_c   1.000
_cell.angle_alpha   90.00
_cell.angle_beta   90.00
_cell.angle_gamma   90.00
#
_symmetry.space_group_name_H-M   'P 1'
#
loop_
_entity.id
_entity.type
_entity.pdbx_description
1 polymer ?
#
loop_
_entity_poly.entity_id
_entity_poly.type
_entity_poly.pdbx_seq_one_letter_code
_entity_poly.pdbx_strand_id
1 'polypeptide(L)'
;MGVDLLGVGAPIAGIFTSNALYAAPLPAVLSRERIGDLGPLNPLPATFVVLSTLAWVFYGLIIQNPFLVASNAPGSLAAIGALVVMLPMMKGHPSLRSVQGLLLVGCLINFCLWTYFVFSGMSSEDFGALLGIYAAGFCIILFASPLSTITPTP
;
A
#
# COMPACT_ATOMS: atom_id res chain seq x y z
N MET A 1 -7.21 8.09 -34.62
CA MET A 1 -7.11 7.04 -33.58
C MET A 1 -7.27 7.73 -32.24
N GLY A 2 -8.52 7.88 -31.77
CA GLY A 2 -8.79 8.57 -30.52
C GLY A 2 -8.40 7.66 -29.36
N VAL A 3 -7.63 8.17 -28.41
CA VAL A 3 -7.39 7.48 -27.15
C VAL A 3 -8.75 7.33 -26.46
N ASP A 4 -9.14 6.11 -26.10
CA ASP A 4 -10.29 5.92 -25.23
C ASP A 4 -9.97 6.61 -23.89
N LEU A 5 -10.58 7.78 -23.69
CA LEU A 5 -10.29 8.64 -22.55
C LEU A 5 -10.61 7.93 -21.23
N LEU A 6 -11.63 7.08 -21.22
CA LEU A 6 -12.07 6.37 -20.01
C LEU A 6 -11.32 5.05 -19.84
N GLY A 7 -11.13 4.28 -20.90
CA GLY A 7 -10.45 2.98 -20.83
C GLY A 7 -8.92 3.05 -20.74
N VAL A 8 -8.30 4.15 -21.21
CA VAL A 8 -6.84 4.28 -21.27
C VAL A 8 -6.34 5.59 -20.65
N GLY A 9 -7.01 6.71 -20.93
CA GLY A 9 -6.61 8.02 -20.42
C GLY A 9 -6.64 8.10 -18.88
N ALA A 10 -7.76 7.72 -18.27
CA ALA A 10 -7.92 7.72 -16.81
C ALA A 10 -6.94 6.77 -16.08
N PRO A 11 -6.73 5.52 -16.51
CA PRO A 11 -5.72 4.64 -15.91
C PRO A 11 -4.29 5.19 -15.98
N ILE A 12 -3.90 5.80 -17.11
CA ILE A 12 -2.56 6.40 -17.25
C ILE A 12 -2.38 7.55 -16.26
N ALA A 13 -3.37 8.44 -16.15
CA ALA A 13 -3.34 9.50 -15.14
C ALA A 13 -3.24 8.91 -13.72
N GLY A 14 -4.00 7.85 -13.43
CA GLY A 14 -3.96 7.11 -12.17
C GLY A 14 -2.58 6.54 -11.84
N ILE A 15 -1.82 6.04 -12.82
CA ILE A 15 -0.44 5.57 -12.61
C ILE A 15 0.44 6.72 -12.10
N PHE A 16 0.42 7.87 -12.78
CA PHE A 16 1.27 8.99 -12.39
C PHE A 16 0.88 9.57 -11.03
N THR A 17 -0.41 9.77 -10.78
CA THR A 17 -0.87 10.33 -9.50
C THR A 17 -0.61 9.39 -8.34
N SER A 18 -0.80 8.08 -8.51
CA SER A 18 -0.52 7.09 -7.47
C SER A 18 0.97 7.04 -7.12
N ASN A 19 1.84 6.95 -8.13
CA ASN A 19 3.28 6.91 -7.90
C ASN A 19 3.82 8.21 -7.28
N ALA A 20 3.29 9.37 -7.68
CA ALA A 20 3.62 10.64 -7.03
C ALA A 20 3.18 10.64 -5.55
N LEU A 21 1.99 10.12 -5.24
CA LEU A 21 1.49 10.00 -3.87
C LEU A 21 2.38 9.08 -3.01
N TYR A 22 2.84 7.95 -3.56
CA TYR A 22 3.74 7.04 -2.83
C TYR A 22 5.14 7.61 -2.61
N ALA A 23 5.60 8.48 -3.51
CA ALA A 23 6.88 9.17 -3.38
C ALA A 23 6.83 10.37 -2.41
N ALA A 24 5.64 10.95 -2.20
CA ALA A 24 5.45 12.15 -1.38
C ALA A 24 6.07 12.10 0.05
N PRO A 25 5.98 10.99 0.82
CA PRO A 25 6.58 10.95 2.15
C PRO A 25 8.11 10.74 2.16
N LEU A 26 8.74 10.36 1.04
CA LEU A 26 10.16 10.01 1.00
C LEU A 26 11.09 11.14 1.48
N PRO A 27 10.92 12.41 1.05
CA PRO A 27 11.78 13.50 1.55
C PRO A 27 11.68 13.69 3.06
N ALA A 28 10.49 13.50 3.64
CA ALA A 28 10.28 13.63 5.08
C ALA A 28 10.95 12.48 5.85
N VAL A 29 10.84 11.25 5.35
CA VAL A 29 11.50 10.07 5.92
C VAL A 29 13.03 10.23 5.87
N LEU A 30 13.58 10.61 4.72
CA LEU A 30 15.03 10.79 4.56
C LEU A 30 15.58 11.95 5.40
N SER A 31 14.82 13.04 5.55
CA SER A 31 15.21 14.15 6.43
C SER A 31 15.28 13.71 7.90
N ARG A 32 14.39 12.80 8.30
CA ARG A 32 14.36 12.25 9.66
C ARG A 32 15.44 11.20 9.89
N GLU A 33 15.73 10.38 8.91
CA GLU A 33 16.83 9.40 8.96
C GLU A 33 18.17 10.09 9.24
N ARG A 34 18.46 11.22 8.60
CA ARG A 34 19.68 12.01 8.86
C ARG A 34 19.81 12.47 10.32
N ILE A 35 18.69 12.64 11.02
CA ILE A 35 18.64 13.03 12.43
C ILE A 35 18.74 11.78 13.33
N GLY A 36 18.42 10.59 12.81
CA GLY A 36 18.38 9.34 13.56
C GLY A 36 17.14 9.17 14.44
N ASP A 37 16.10 9.99 14.23
CA ASP A 37 14.90 10.04 15.06
C ASP A 37 13.62 10.14 14.22
N LEU A 38 12.61 9.36 14.58
CA LEU A 38 11.31 9.30 13.86
C LEU A 38 10.55 10.63 13.94
N GLY A 39 10.73 11.38 15.03
CA GLY A 39 10.02 12.60 15.33
C GLY A 39 8.49 12.40 15.27
N PRO A 40 7.75 13.28 14.59
CA PRO A 40 6.29 13.22 14.48
C PRO A 40 5.81 12.29 13.36
N LEU A 41 6.70 11.60 12.63
CA LEU A 41 6.27 10.70 11.57
C LEU A 41 5.52 9.51 12.18
N ASN A 42 4.26 9.35 11.79
CA ASN A 42 3.50 8.15 12.12
C ASN A 42 3.90 7.01 11.16
N PRO A 43 4.45 5.88 11.64
CA PRO A 43 4.87 4.77 10.78
C PRO A 43 3.72 3.85 10.37
N LEU A 44 2.54 3.97 11.00
CA LEU A 44 1.40 3.10 10.71
C LEU A 44 0.85 3.32 9.28
N PRO A 45 0.63 4.56 8.80
CA PRO A 45 0.25 4.79 7.40
C PRO A 45 1.22 4.17 6.41
N ALA A 46 2.54 4.34 6.60
CA ALA A 46 3.56 3.72 5.74
C ALA A 46 3.43 2.19 5.70
N THR A 47 3.14 1.58 6.85
CA THR A 47 2.87 0.13 6.96
C THR A 47 1.64 -0.29 6.16
N PHE A 48 0.53 0.45 6.28
CA PHE A 48 -0.68 0.16 5.51
C PHE A 48 -0.50 0.39 4.00
N VAL A 49 0.31 1.37 3.59
CA VAL A 49 0.63 1.59 2.17
C VAL A 49 1.40 0.39 1.60
N VAL A 50 2.35 -0.20 2.34
CA VAL A 50 3.03 -1.44 1.92
C VAL A 50 2.03 -2.56 1.67
N LEU A 51 1.12 -2.81 2.63
CA LEU A 51 0.14 -3.89 2.51
C LEU A 51 -0.86 -3.63 1.38
N SER A 52 -1.32 -2.38 1.24
CA SER A 52 -2.26 -1.95 0.20
C SER A 52 -1.67 -2.12 -1.20
N THR A 53 -0.47 -1.58 -1.42
CA THR A 53 0.18 -1.63 -2.74
C THR A 53 0.49 -3.05 -3.18
N LEU A 54 0.94 -3.92 -2.26
CA LEU A 54 1.13 -5.34 -2.55
C LEU A 54 -0.20 -6.05 -2.87
N ALA A 55 -1.27 -5.77 -2.12
CA ALA A 55 -2.59 -6.34 -2.39
C ALA A 55 -3.11 -5.95 -3.79
N TRP A 56 -2.94 -4.69 -4.19
CA TRP A 56 -3.30 -4.21 -5.52
C TRP A 56 -2.43 -4.78 -6.64
N VAL A 57 -1.13 -5.00 -6.40
CA VAL A 57 -0.26 -5.72 -7.35
C VAL A 57 -0.78 -7.14 -7.57
N PHE A 58 -1.07 -7.89 -6.50
CA PHE A 58 -1.59 -9.26 -6.62
C PHE A 58 -2.93 -9.31 -7.33
N TYR A 59 -3.85 -8.39 -6.98
CA TYR A 59 -5.12 -8.28 -7.68
C TYR A 59 -4.92 -7.99 -9.18
N GLY A 60 -4.09 -7.00 -9.52
CA GLY A 60 -3.78 -6.65 -10.92
C GLY A 60 -3.17 -7.81 -11.72
N LEU A 61 -2.36 -8.67 -11.07
CA LEU A 61 -1.82 -9.87 -11.70
C LEU A 61 -2.91 -10.92 -11.97
N ILE A 62 -3.82 -11.16 -11.02
CA ILE A 62 -4.91 -12.14 -11.18
C ILE A 62 -5.89 -11.74 -12.28
N ILE A 63 -6.30 -10.47 -12.31
CA ILE A 63 -7.22 -9.96 -13.35
C ILE A 63 -6.51 -9.50 -14.63
N GLN A 64 -5.20 -9.75 -14.74
CA GLN A 64 -4.36 -9.39 -15.89
C GLN A 64 -4.46 -7.90 -16.29
N ASN A 65 -4.55 -6.99 -15.31
CA ASN A 65 -4.63 -5.55 -15.53
C ASN A 65 -3.26 -4.88 -15.34
N PRO A 66 -2.56 -4.51 -16.44
CA PRO A 66 -1.23 -3.93 -16.36
C PRO A 66 -1.23 -2.53 -15.74
N PHE A 67 -2.33 -1.77 -15.81
CA PHE A 67 -2.38 -0.43 -15.24
C PHE A 67 -2.34 -0.48 -13.70
N LEU A 68 -2.98 -1.46 -13.08
CA LEU A 68 -2.94 -1.67 -11.63
C LEU A 68 -1.55 -2.10 -11.15
N VAL A 69 -0.89 -2.97 -11.92
CA VAL A 69 0.48 -3.39 -11.60
C VAL A 69 1.44 -2.21 -11.75
N ALA A 70 1.32 -1.43 -12.83
CA ALA A 70 2.17 -0.26 -13.07
C ALA A 70 1.94 0.87 -12.05
N SER A 71 0.72 1.03 -11.53
CA SER A 71 0.43 2.03 -10.50
C SER A 71 0.94 1.63 -9.13
N ASN A 72 0.95 0.33 -8.79
CA ASN A 72 1.23 -0.13 -7.42
C ASN A 72 2.59 -0.81 -7.22
N ALA A 73 3.23 -1.38 -8.25
CA ALA A 73 4.52 -2.05 -8.09
C ALA A 73 5.65 -1.07 -7.71
N PRO A 74 5.81 0.10 -8.36
CA PRO A 74 6.80 1.08 -7.91
C PRO A 74 6.40 1.69 -6.56
N GLY A 75 5.10 1.86 -6.31
CA GLY A 75 4.56 2.25 -5.00
C GLY A 75 4.94 1.30 -3.87
N SER A 76 4.87 -0.01 -4.12
CA SER A 76 5.28 -1.05 -3.17
C SER A 76 6.77 -0.91 -2.84
N LEU A 77 7.61 -0.70 -3.85
CA LEU A 77 9.05 -0.50 -3.65
C LEU A 77 9.35 0.76 -2.84
N ALA A 78 8.70 1.88 -3.16
CA ALA A 78 8.86 3.14 -2.43
C ALA A 78 8.41 3.01 -0.97
N ALA A 79 7.25 2.39 -0.73
CA ALA A 79 6.69 2.20 0.61
C ALA A 79 7.53 1.25 1.46
N ILE A 80 7.99 0.14 0.88
CA ILE A 80 8.91 -0.80 1.55
C ILE A 80 10.23 -0.10 1.88
N GLY A 81 10.80 0.64 0.92
CA GLY A 81 12.03 1.40 1.12
C GLY A 81 11.90 2.41 2.26
N ALA A 82 10.82 3.20 2.26
CA ALA A 82 10.52 4.14 3.34
C ALA A 82 10.42 3.42 4.70
N LEU A 83 9.69 2.30 4.77
CA LEU A 83 9.51 1.57 6.01
C LEU A 83 10.81 0.96 6.53
N VAL A 84 11.65 0.42 5.65
CA VAL A 84 12.99 -0.10 5.99
C VAL A 84 13.86 1.00 6.59
N VAL A 85 13.85 2.21 6.02
CA VAL A 85 14.56 3.37 6.56
C VAL A 85 14.03 3.78 7.94
N MET A 86 12.71 3.69 8.15
CA MET A 86 12.08 4.06 9.43
C MET A 86 12.33 3.02 10.55
N LEU A 87 12.56 1.75 10.23
CA LEU A 87 12.67 0.67 11.23
C LEU A 87 13.74 0.91 12.32
N PRO A 88 14.99 1.29 11.99
CA PRO A 88 16.02 1.58 12.99
C PRO A 88 15.65 2.74 13.91
N MET A 89 14.96 3.76 13.38
CA MET A 89 14.55 4.97 14.10
C MET A 89 13.41 4.70 15.09
N MET A 90 12.74 3.54 14.98
CA MET A 90 11.68 3.10 15.89
C MET A 90 12.19 2.27 17.06
N LYS A 91 13.50 2.04 17.21
CA LYS A 91 14.04 1.29 18.36
C LYS A 91 13.68 2.00 19.67
N GLY A 92 12.93 1.33 20.54
CA GLY A 92 12.42 1.90 21.79
C GLY A 92 11.12 2.71 21.64
N HIS A 93 10.63 2.92 20.40
CA HIS A 93 9.37 3.60 20.14
C HIS A 93 8.19 2.62 20.29
N PRO A 94 7.07 3.02 20.92
CA PRO A 94 5.93 2.13 21.17
C PRO A 94 5.29 1.57 19.89
N SER A 95 5.39 2.29 18.77
CA SER A 95 4.82 1.84 17.49
C SER A 95 5.55 0.67 16.84
N LEU A 96 6.79 0.36 17.23
CA LEU A 96 7.61 -0.66 16.57
C LEU A 96 6.91 -2.02 16.54
N ARG A 97 6.37 -2.44 17.70
CA ARG A 97 5.65 -3.72 17.82
C ARG A 97 4.38 -3.73 16.96
N SER A 98 3.66 -2.62 16.91
CA SER A 98 2.45 -2.50 16.08
C SER A 98 2.78 -2.59 14.60
N VAL A 99 3.83 -1.89 14.15
CA VAL A 99 4.31 -1.94 12.76
C VAL A 99 4.73 -3.35 12.36
N GLN A 100 5.57 -4.00 13.18
CA GLN A 100 6.03 -5.36 12.93
C GLN A 100 4.88 -6.37 12.95
N GLY A 101 3.97 -6.24 13.91
CA GLY A 101 2.78 -7.08 14.01
C GLY A 101 1.85 -6.94 12.81
N LEU A 102 1.58 -5.70 12.38
CA LEU A 102 0.76 -5.43 11.19
C LEU A 102 1.40 -5.99 9.91
N LEU A 103 2.70 -5.80 9.73
CA LEU A 103 3.42 -6.39 8.60
C LEU A 103 3.33 -7.92 8.63
N LEU A 104 3.60 -8.55 9.78
CA LEU A 104 3.58 -10.00 9.91
C LEU A 104 2.19 -10.56 9.61
N VAL A 105 1.15 -9.99 10.22
CA VAL A 105 -0.24 -10.38 10.00
C VAL A 105 -0.64 -10.17 8.54
N GLY A 106 -0.31 -9.02 7.95
CA GLY A 106 -0.62 -8.74 6.55
C GLY A 106 0.11 -9.67 5.57
N CYS A 107 1.38 -9.98 5.81
CA CYS A 107 2.13 -10.98 5.04
C CYS A 107 1.54 -12.38 5.19
N LEU A 108 1.16 -12.77 6.41
CA LEU A 108 0.52 -14.06 6.68
C LEU A 108 -0.83 -14.18 5.96
N ILE A 109 -1.66 -13.14 5.98
CA ILE A 109 -2.93 -13.11 5.25
C ILE A 109 -2.68 -13.27 3.75
N ASN A 110 -1.74 -12.51 3.18
CA ASN A 110 -1.38 -12.63 1.76
C ASN A 110 -0.90 -14.05 1.41
N PHE A 111 -0.04 -14.64 2.25
CA PHE A 111 0.44 -16.00 2.06
C PHE A 111 -0.69 -17.03 2.11
N CYS A 112 -1.60 -16.90 3.08
CA CYS A 112 -2.78 -17.76 3.21
C CYS A 112 -3.74 -17.62 2.03
N LEU A 113 -3.99 -16.40 1.55
CA LEU A 113 -4.83 -16.15 0.37
C LEU A 113 -4.24 -16.81 -0.88
N TRP A 114 -2.94 -16.66 -1.12
CA TRP A 114 -2.27 -17.32 -2.25
C TRP A 114 -2.27 -18.84 -2.14
N THR A 115 -2.02 -19.37 -0.94
CA THR A 115 -2.10 -20.81 -0.67
C THR A 115 -3.52 -21.32 -0.95
N TYR A 116 -4.54 -20.61 -0.47
CA TYR A 116 -5.93 -20.95 -0.71
C TYR A 116 -6.26 -20.96 -2.21
N PHE A 117 -5.85 -19.95 -2.97
CA PHE A 117 -6.05 -19.92 -4.41
C PHE A 117 -5.47 -21.15 -5.12
N VAL A 118 -4.20 -21.46 -4.84
CA VAL A 118 -3.49 -22.57 -5.49
C VAL A 118 -4.12 -23.92 -5.19
N PHE A 119 -4.55 -24.16 -3.94
CA PHE A 119 -5.04 -25.48 -3.52
C PHE A 119 -6.56 -25.66 -3.58
N SER A 120 -7.35 -24.59 -3.67
CA SER A 120 -8.81 -24.69 -3.71
C SER A 120 -9.37 -25.05 -5.10
N GLY A 121 -8.57 -24.90 -6.17
CA GLY A 121 -9.05 -25.01 -7.55
C GLY A 121 -10.01 -23.89 -7.95
N MET A 122 -10.05 -22.79 -7.20
CA MET A 122 -10.88 -21.62 -7.45
C MET A 122 -10.51 -20.96 -8.78
N SER A 123 -11.52 -20.46 -9.50
CA SER A 123 -11.31 -19.71 -10.73
C SER A 123 -10.59 -18.38 -10.46
N SER A 124 -9.84 -17.88 -11.45
CA SER A 124 -9.20 -16.57 -11.34
C SER A 124 -10.21 -15.42 -11.19
N GLU A 125 -11.44 -15.59 -11.66
CA GLU A 125 -12.51 -14.59 -11.54
C GLU A 125 -12.98 -14.46 -10.09
N ASP A 126 -13.33 -15.58 -9.46
CA ASP A 126 -13.79 -15.61 -8.06
C ASP A 126 -12.69 -15.14 -7.11
N PHE A 127 -11.45 -15.59 -7.34
CA PHE A 127 -10.32 -15.17 -6.54
C PHE A 127 -9.96 -13.70 -6.78
N GLY A 128 -10.13 -13.20 -8.01
CA GLY A 128 -10.03 -11.80 -8.34
C GLY A 128 -11.00 -10.95 -7.52
N ALA A 129 -12.27 -11.36 -7.41
CA ALA A 129 -13.26 -10.68 -6.59
C ALA A 129 -12.86 -10.64 -5.10
N LEU A 130 -12.38 -11.76 -4.56
CA LEU A 130 -11.89 -11.85 -3.18
C LEU A 130 -10.70 -10.90 -2.92
N LEU A 131 -9.70 -10.91 -3.81
CA LEU A 131 -8.54 -10.01 -3.72
C LEU A 131 -8.92 -8.55 -3.89
N GLY A 132 -9.89 -8.25 -4.75
CA GLY A 132 -10.42 -6.89 -4.94
C GLY A 132 -11.05 -6.35 -3.66
N ILE A 133 -11.88 -7.16 -2.97
CA ILE A 133 -12.47 -6.81 -1.67
C ILE A 133 -11.37 -6.60 -0.62
N TYR A 134 -10.40 -7.51 -0.56
CA TYR A 134 -9.27 -7.43 0.35
C TYR A 134 -8.44 -6.14 0.14
N ALA A 135 -8.07 -5.83 -1.10
CA ALA A 135 -7.32 -4.62 -1.45
C ALA A 135 -8.12 -3.34 -1.16
N ALA A 136 -9.43 -3.33 -1.44
CA ALA A 136 -10.31 -2.21 -1.14
C ALA A 136 -10.41 -1.92 0.36
N GLY A 137 -10.33 -2.94 1.22
CA GLY A 137 -10.28 -2.77 2.67
C GLY A 137 -9.15 -1.85 3.13
N PHE A 138 -7.96 -1.97 2.53
CA PHE A 138 -6.85 -1.08 2.84
C PHE A 138 -7.08 0.36 2.36
N CYS A 139 -7.74 0.55 1.21
CA CYS A 139 -8.10 1.90 0.75
C CYS A 139 -9.01 2.59 1.77
N ILE A 140 -10.00 1.88 2.31
CA ILE A 140 -10.91 2.42 3.33
C ILE A 140 -10.13 2.83 4.58
N ILE A 141 -9.22 1.97 5.06
CA ILE A 141 -8.37 2.27 6.23
C ILE A 141 -7.48 3.49 5.96
N LEU A 142 -6.84 3.54 4.78
CA LEU A 142 -5.95 4.65 4.41
C LEU A 142 -6.69 5.98 4.26
N PHE A 143 -7.95 5.97 3.79
CA PHE A 143 -8.80 7.15 3.73
C PHE A 143 -9.29 7.62 5.10
N ALA A 144 -9.32 6.75 6.11
CA ALA A 144 -9.60 7.17 7.49
C ALA A 144 -8.49 8.07 8.07
N SER A 145 -7.24 7.92 7.60
CA SER A 145 -6.12 8.73 8.07
C SER A 145 -6.30 10.25 7.81
N PRO A 146 -6.54 10.74 6.57
CA PRO A 146 -6.77 12.16 6.32
C PRO A 146 -8.08 12.67 6.94
N LEU A 147 -9.09 11.82 7.15
CA LEU A 147 -10.34 12.22 7.80
C LEU A 147 -10.11 12.70 9.24
N SER A 148 -9.16 12.07 9.96
CA SER A 148 -8.75 12.48 11.31
C SER A 148 -8.06 13.86 11.37
N THR A 149 -7.55 14.34 10.22
CA THR A 149 -6.93 15.67 10.10
C THR A 149 -7.94 16.76 9.75
N ILE A 150 -9.11 16.40 9.20
CA ILE A 150 -10.15 17.34 8.74
C ILE A 150 -11.14 17.69 9.85
N THR A 151 -11.22 16.90 10.94
CA THR A 151 -12.04 17.26 12.10
C THR A 151 -11.44 18.48 12.81
N PRO A 152 -12.16 19.62 12.90
CA PRO A 152 -11.71 20.76 13.69
C PRO A 152 -11.61 20.32 15.15
N THR A 153 -10.46 20.50 15.77
CA THR A 153 -10.37 20.44 17.23
C THR A 153 -11.33 21.50 17.82
N PRO A 154 -12.17 21.16 18.82
CA PRO A 154 -13.03 22.12 19.49
C PRO A 154 -12.24 23.20 20.22
#